data_AF-A0A6N2B324-F1
#
_entry.id   AF-A0A6N2B324-F1
#
_cell.length_a   1.000
_cell.length_b   1.000
_cell.length_c   1.000
_cell.angle_alpha   90.00
_cell.angle_beta   90.00
_cell.angle_gamma   90.00
#
_symmetry.space_group_name_H-M   'P 1'
#
loop_
_entity.id
_entity.type
_entity.pdbx_description
1 polymer ?
#
loop_
_entity_poly.entity_id
_entity_poly.type
_entity_poly.pdbx_seq_one_letter_code
_entity_poly.pdbx_strand_id
1 'polypeptide(L)'
;MKWVMPRKVTQSLKLWSSYPSISGHKEIWKIIPACIWWSVWKKRNIRCFQNKSNSIQKIKMNCLVLFLFWCKQEYMVDLESIKDVLGSL
;
A
#
# COMPACT_ATOMS: atom_id res chain seq x y z
N MET A 1 3.14 14.26 -23.01
CA MET A 1 2.58 14.52 -21.66
C MET A 1 3.71 14.66 -20.66
N LYS A 2 3.69 15.69 -19.80
CA LYS A 2 4.69 15.90 -18.74
C LYS A 2 4.06 15.47 -17.41
N TRP A 3 4.65 14.50 -16.71
CA TRP A 3 4.16 14.13 -15.38
C TRP A 3 4.41 15.29 -14.42
N VAL A 4 3.37 15.73 -13.73
CA VAL A 4 3.43 16.77 -12.69
C VAL A 4 2.83 16.22 -11.40
N MET A 5 3.49 16.50 -10.28
CA MET A 5 3.04 16.02 -8.98
C MET A 5 1.69 16.68 -8.62
N PRO A 6 0.65 15.90 -8.24
CA PRO A 6 -0.64 16.47 -7.88
C PRO A 6 -0.54 17.37 -6.64
N ARG A 7 -1.29 18.47 -6.63
CA ARG A 7 -1.25 19.47 -5.54
C ARG A 7 -1.83 18.93 -4.24
N LYS A 8 -2.72 17.93 -4.33
CA LYS A 8 -3.40 17.31 -3.17
C LYS A 8 -3.22 15.79 -3.19
N VAL A 9 -3.05 15.20 -2.01
CA VAL A 9 -2.99 13.74 -1.83
C VAL A 9 -4.24 13.05 -2.39
N THR A 10 -5.41 13.69 -2.26
CA THR A 10 -6.68 13.19 -2.81
C THR A 10 -6.69 13.09 -4.34
N GLN A 11 -5.98 13.99 -5.03
CA GLN A 11 -5.84 13.92 -6.49
C GLN A 11 -4.94 12.75 -6.88
N SER A 12 -3.84 12.54 -6.15
CA SER A 12 -2.97 11.37 -6.35
C SER A 12 -3.73 10.06 -6.12
N LEU A 13 -4.53 9.97 -5.05
CA LEU A 13 -5.38 8.81 -4.76
C LEU A 13 -6.39 8.54 -5.89
N LYS A 14 -7.06 9.59 -6.39
CA LYS A 14 -8.05 9.46 -7.45
C LYS A 14 -7.43 8.90 -8.74
N LEU A 15 -6.27 9.42 -9.14
CA LEU A 15 -5.50 8.90 -10.27
C LEU A 15 -5.01 7.46 -10.06
N TRP A 16 -4.65 7.12 -8.82
CA TRP A 16 -4.25 5.77 -8.48
C TRP A 16 -5.42 4.78 -8.57
N SER A 17 -6.60 5.17 -8.07
CA SER A 17 -7.82 4.35 -8.10
C SER A 17 -8.43 4.13 -9.49
N SER A 18 -8.03 4.90 -10.51
CA SER A 18 -8.49 4.66 -11.88
C SER A 18 -7.80 3.44 -12.54
N TYR A 19 -6.64 3.04 -12.05
CA TYR A 19 -5.83 1.94 -12.58
C TYR A 19 -6.39 0.52 -12.30
N PRO A 20 -6.94 0.19 -11.11
CA PRO A 20 -7.49 -1.14 -10.81
C PRO A 20 -8.67 -1.60 -11.68
N SER A 21 -9.24 -0.76 -12.53
CA SER A 21 -10.28 -1.19 -13.49
C SER A 21 -9.78 -2.23 -14.51
N ILE A 22 -8.45 -2.39 -14.64
CA ILE A 22 -7.81 -3.25 -15.64
C ILE A 22 -7.40 -4.63 -15.07
N SER A 23 -7.23 -4.76 -13.75
CA SER A 23 -6.78 -6.00 -13.11
C SER A 23 -7.73 -6.36 -11.97
N GLY A 24 -8.29 -7.57 -11.97
CA GLY A 24 -9.35 -8.00 -11.03
C GLY A 24 -9.06 -7.91 -9.52
N HIS A 25 -7.91 -7.38 -9.10
CA HIS A 25 -7.48 -7.24 -7.71
C HIS A 25 -7.59 -5.79 -7.20
N LYS A 26 -8.80 -5.23 -7.21
CA LYS A 26 -9.04 -3.81 -6.87
C LYS A 26 -8.56 -3.42 -5.48
N GLU A 27 -8.62 -4.34 -4.52
CA GLU A 27 -8.23 -4.11 -3.13
C GLU A 27 -6.70 -4.00 -2.96
N ILE A 28 -5.92 -4.85 -3.63
CA ILE A 28 -4.44 -4.75 -3.68
C ILE A 28 -4.00 -3.36 -4.15
N TRP A 29 -4.68 -2.78 -5.14
CA TRP A 29 -4.37 -1.43 -5.63
C TRP A 29 -4.60 -0.34 -4.58
N LYS A 30 -5.49 -0.55 -3.60
CA LYS A 30 -5.67 0.38 -2.47
C LYS A 30 -4.54 0.27 -1.44
N ILE A 31 -3.91 -0.90 -1.30
CA ILE A 31 -2.83 -1.15 -0.34
C ILE A 31 -1.53 -0.47 -0.75
N ILE A 32 -1.19 -0.51 -2.04
CA ILE A 32 0.09 0.04 -2.56
C ILE A 32 0.35 1.50 -2.13
N PRO A 33 -0.56 2.47 -2.33
CA PRO A 33 -0.29 3.86 -2.01
C PRO A 33 -0.15 4.08 -0.50
N ALA A 34 -0.91 3.34 0.32
CA ALA A 34 -0.77 3.36 1.77
C ALA A 34 0.63 2.88 2.22
N CYS A 35 1.14 1.81 1.62
CA CYS A 35 2.48 1.30 1.92
C CYS A 35 3.57 2.33 1.58
N ILE A 36 3.47 2.94 0.40
CA ILE A 36 4.43 3.97 -0.04
C ILE A 36 4.42 5.16 0.92
N TRP A 37 3.24 5.72 1.23
CA TRP A 37 3.15 6.86 2.12
C TRP A 37 3.65 6.55 3.52
N TRP A 38 3.29 5.40 4.08
CA TRP A 38 3.73 5.00 5.41
C TRP A 38 5.25 4.85 5.47
N SER A 39 5.86 4.20 4.48
CA SER A 39 7.33 4.05 4.42
C SER A 39 8.05 5.39 4.31
N VAL A 40 7.53 6.33 3.49
CA VAL A 40 8.09 7.68 3.35
C VAL A 40 7.92 8.48 4.64
N TRP A 41 6.72 8.48 5.23
CA TRP A 41 6.43 9.16 6.49
C TRP A 41 7.32 8.65 7.62
N LYS A 42 7.43 7.33 7.78
CA LYS A 42 8.29 6.70 8.79
C LYS A 42 9.75 7.11 8.59
N LYS A 43 10.24 7.14 7.35
CA LYS A 43 11.62 7.59 7.08
C LYS A 43 11.84 9.06 7.44
N ARG A 44 10.91 9.93 7.09
CA ARG A 44 10.98 11.37 7.40
C ARG A 44 11.00 11.58 8.91
N ASN A 45 10.11 10.93 9.64
CA ASN A 45 10.05 11.03 11.09
C ASN A 45 11.31 10.49 11.78
N ILE A 46 11.81 9.33 11.38
CA ILE A 46 13.06 8.80 11.94
C ILE A 46 14.23 9.76 11.69
N ARG A 47 14.27 10.43 10.54
CA ARG A 47 15.30 11.43 10.26
C ARG A 47 15.12 12.68 11.13
N CYS A 48 13.91 13.22 11.23
CA CYS A 48 13.63 14.44 11.98
C CYS A 48 13.80 14.25 13.48
N PHE A 49 13.28 13.17 14.06
CA PHE A 49 13.22 12.98 15.51
C PHE A 49 14.39 12.18 16.07
N GLN A 50 15.07 11.35 15.27
CA GLN A 50 16.16 10.48 15.75
C GLN A 50 17.47 10.72 15.01
N ASN A 51 17.52 11.67 14.06
CA ASN A 51 18.66 11.94 13.19
C ASN A 51 19.18 10.72 12.38
N LYS A 52 18.44 9.62 12.33
CA LYS A 52 18.88 8.38 11.67
C LYS A 52 18.60 8.42 10.17
N SER A 53 19.60 8.05 9.37
CA SER A 53 19.46 7.81 7.94
C SER A 53 19.25 6.31 7.67
N ASN A 54 18.48 6.00 6.63
CA ASN A 54 18.35 4.66 6.08
C ASN A 54 18.68 4.80 4.60
N SER A 55 19.32 3.79 4.02
CA SER A 55 19.52 3.73 2.58
C SER A 55 18.18 3.65 1.86
N ILE A 56 18.15 4.12 0.60
CA ILE A 56 16.96 4.03 -0.25
C ILE A 56 16.54 2.58 -0.42
N GLN A 57 17.50 1.66 -0.53
CA GLN A 57 17.30 0.22 -0.62
C GLN A 57 16.54 -0.31 0.61
N LYS A 58 16.93 0.10 1.82
CA LYS A 58 16.24 -0.30 3.06
C LYS A 58 14.80 0.23 3.11
N ILE A 59 14.56 1.44 2.61
CA ILE A 59 13.20 2.01 2.54
C ILE A 59 12.35 1.20 1.57
N LYS A 60 12.87 0.89 0.36
CA LYS A 60 12.18 0.05 -0.63
C LYS A 60 11.84 -1.32 -0.06
N MET A 61 12.80 -1.97 0.61
CA MET A 61 12.58 -3.28 1.22
C MET A 61 11.49 -3.23 2.29
N ASN A 62 11.53 -2.25 3.19
CA ASN A 62 10.48 -2.08 4.21
C ASN A 62 9.10 -1.82 3.59
N CYS A 63 9.02 -1.11 2.47
CA CYS A 63 7.77 -0.89 1.74
C CYS A 63 7.23 -2.19 1.15
N LEU A 64 8.09 -3.03 0.56
CA LEU A 64 7.70 -4.32 -0.01
C LEU A 64 7.25 -5.31 1.08
N VAL A 65 7.98 -5.38 2.20
CA VAL A 65 7.59 -6.23 3.34
C VAL A 65 6.24 -5.81 3.90
N LEU A 66 6.00 -4.51 4.03
CA LEU A 66 4.71 -3.99 4.48
C LEU A 66 3.60 -4.33 3.49
N PHE A 67 3.84 -4.17 2.20
CA PHE A 67 2.89 -4.54 1.15
C PHE A 67 2.53 -6.03 1.21
N LEU A 68 3.53 -6.92 1.27
CA LEU A 68 3.31 -8.36 1.37
C LEU A 68 2.54 -8.75 2.63
N PHE A 69 2.81 -8.09 3.76
CA PHE A 69 2.08 -8.29 5.00
C PHE A 69 0.58 -8.01 4.83
N TRP A 70 0.23 -6.86 4.25
CA TRP A 70 -1.16 -6.47 4.04
C TRP A 70 -1.86 -7.31 2.99
N CYS A 71 -1.18 -7.67 1.90
CA CYS A 71 -1.75 -8.60 0.91
C CYS A 71 -2.07 -9.94 1.57
N LYS A 72 -1.16 -10.51 2.37
CA LYS A 72 -1.42 -11.76 3.09
C LYS A 72 -2.64 -11.65 4.00
N GLN A 73 -2.79 -10.53 4.70
CA GLN A 73 -3.94 -10.30 5.58
C GLN A 73 -5.26 -10.21 4.80
N GLU A 74 -5.26 -9.58 3.63
CA GLU A 74 -6.42 -9.53 2.73
C GLU A 74 -6.84 -10.94 2.27
N TYR A 75 -5.90 -11.79 1.85
CA TYR A 75 -6.18 -13.17 1.47
C TYR A 75 -6.71 -14.03 2.63
N MET A 76 -6.24 -13.79 3.85
CA MET A 76 -6.72 -14.52 5.03
C MET A 76 -8.18 -14.19 5.34
N VAL A 77 -8.57 -12.91 5.22
CA VAL A 77 -9.95 -12.45 5.41
C VAL A 77 -10.88 -13.06 4.34
N ASP A 78 -10.44 -13.11 3.09
CA ASP A 78 -11.21 -13.70 1.99
C ASP A 78 -11.45 -15.21 2.20
N LEU A 79 -10.41 -15.96 2.62
CA LEU A 79 -10.52 -17.39 2.94
C LEU A 79 -11.45 -17.66 4.12
N GLU A 80 -11.47 -16.79 5.12
CA GLU A 80 -12.36 -16.93 6.29
C GLU A 80 -13.82 -16.72 5.87
N SER A 81 -14.10 -15.72 5.03
CA SER A 81 -15.44 -15.54 4.44
C SER A 81 -15.88 -16.73 3.57
N ILE A 82 -14.97 -17.34 2.80
CA ILE A 82 -15.29 -18.54 2.00
C ILE A 82 -15.59 -19.74 2.90
N LYS A 83 -14.85 -19.91 4.00
CA LYS A 83 -15.09 -20.97 4.98
C LYS A 83 -16.47 -20.85 5.63
N ASP A 84 -16.89 -19.64 5.99
CA ASP A 84 -18.22 -19.40 6.57
C ASP A 84 -19.35 -19.78 5.61
N VAL A 85 -19.17 -19.50 4.31
CA VAL A 85 -20.13 -19.90 3.26
C VAL A 85 -20.15 -21.42 3.07
N LEU A 86 -19.00 -22.09 3.10
CA LEU A 86 -18.94 -23.55 2.97
C LEU A 86 -19.42 -24.29 4.22
N GLY A 87 -19.24 -23.72 5.41
CA GLY A 87 -19.70 -24.29 6.68
C GLY A 87 -21.18 -24.05 6.97
N SER A 88 -21.87 -23.24 6.16
CA SER A 88 -23.31 -22.99 6.25
C SER A 88 -24.16 -23.78 5.24
N LEU A 89 -23.51 -24.63 4.44
CA LEU A 89 -24.12 -25.65 3.57
C LEU A 89 -24.26 -26.99 4.31
#